data_AF-A0A392UWD4-F1
#
_entry.id   AF-A0A392UWD4-F1
#
_cell.length_a   1.000
_cell.length_b   1.000
_cell.length_c   1.000
_cell.angle_alpha   90.00
_cell.angle_beta   90.00
_cell.angle_gamma   90.00
#
_symmetry.space_group_name_H-M   'P 1'
#
loop_
_entity.id
_entity.type
_entity.pdbx_description
1 polymer ?
#
loop_
_entity_poly.entity_id
_entity_poly.type
_entity_poly.pdbx_seq_one_letter_code
_entity_poly.pdbx_strand_id
1 'polypeptide(L)' 'DADGANTDELKPEEEWTTTEDSLAHGNNKALNALFNGVDKNMFRLIKQCTTAKEAWEIL' A
#
# COMPACT_ATOMS: atom_id res chain seq x y z
N ASP A 1 -17.74 -4.43 21.23
CA ASP A 1 -17.88 -4.14 19.80
C ASP A 1 -17.44 -2.72 19.54
N ALA A 2 -16.31 -2.54 18.88
CA ALA A 2 -15.86 -1.23 18.39
C ALA A 2 -15.48 -1.45 16.93
N ASP A 3 -16.52 -1.60 16.12
CA ASP A 3 -16.46 -1.58 14.66
C ASP A 3 -16.16 -0.13 14.25
N GLY A 4 -14.91 0.28 14.46
CA GLY A 4 -14.38 1.55 14.02
C GLY A 4 -13.75 1.36 12.67
N ALA A 5 -14.59 1.17 11.63
CA ALA A 5 -14.14 1.37 10.27
C ALA A 5 -13.56 2.79 10.20
N ASN A 6 -12.23 2.90 10.13
CA ASN A 6 -11.55 4.13 9.76
C ASN A 6 -11.90 4.37 8.28
N THR A 7 -13.11 4.85 8.02
CA THR A 7 -13.35 5.75 6.89
C THR A 7 -12.75 7.10 7.28
N ASP A 8 -11.42 7.14 7.40
CA ASP A 8 -10.70 8.36 7.06
C ASP A 8 -11.05 8.58 5.59
N GLU A 9 -11.90 9.56 5.30
CA GLU A 9 -12.13 9.97 3.92
C GLU A 9 -10.76 10.24 3.31
N LEU A 10 -10.37 9.41 2.34
CA LEU A 10 -9.10 9.57 1.66
C LEU A 10 -9.08 10.98 1.08
N LYS A 11 -8.11 11.77 1.50
CA LYS A 11 -7.88 13.10 0.95
C LYS A 11 -7.89 12.99 -0.58
N PRO A 12 -8.70 13.79 -1.29
CA PRO A 12 -8.72 13.75 -2.75
C PRO A 12 -7.33 14.08 -3.29
N GLU A 13 -6.93 13.41 -4.38
CA GLU A 13 -5.60 13.53 -4.97
C GLU A 13 -5.27 14.99 -5.36
N GLU A 14 -6.29 15.79 -5.67
CA GLU A 14 -6.20 17.23 -5.97
C GLU A 14 -5.69 18.08 -4.79
N GLU A 15 -5.87 17.60 -3.56
CA GLU A 15 -5.43 18.27 -2.33
C GLU A 15 -4.07 17.74 -1.83
N TRP A 16 -3.46 16.79 -2.54
CA TRP A 16 -2.18 16.22 -2.14
C TRP A 16 -1.06 17.22 -2.35
N THR A 17 -0.19 17.31 -1.35
CA THR A 17 1.09 17.99 -1.51
C THR A 17 2.01 17.20 -2.43
N THR A 18 2.96 17.86 -3.09
CA THR A 18 3.98 17.20 -3.92
C THR A 18 4.74 16.11 -3.17
N THR A 19 4.93 16.28 -1.86
CA THR A 19 5.55 15.27 -0.99
C THR A 19 4.68 14.04 -0.83
N GLU A 20 3.38 14.21 -0.57
CA GLU A 20 2.42 13.10 -0.44
C GLU A 20 2.32 12.30 -1.75
N ASP A 21 2.22 12.98 -2.88
CA ASP A 21 2.21 12.36 -4.21
C ASP A 21 3.50 11.57 -4.48
N SER A 22 4.66 12.16 -4.20
CA SER A 22 5.96 11.50 -4.37
C SER A 22 6.08 10.24 -3.50
N LEU A 23 5.58 10.30 -2.26
CA LEU A 23 5.58 9.16 -1.34
C LEU A 23 4.62 8.06 -1.81
N ALA A 24 3.41 8.41 -2.25
CA ALA A 24 2.44 7.47 -2.78
C ALA A 24 2.97 6.76 -4.04
N HIS A 25 3.59 7.50 -4.95
CA HIS A 25 4.22 6.95 -6.14
C HIS A 25 5.39 6.02 -5.77
N GLY A 26 6.22 6.40 -4.80
CA GLY A 26 7.30 5.55 -4.28
C GLY A 26 6.78 4.24 -3.68
N ASN A 27 5.70 4.32 -2.90
CA ASN A 27 5.04 3.15 -2.31
C ASN A 27 4.47 2.22 -3.39
N ASN A 28 3.80 2.77 -4.42
CA ASN A 28 3.28 1.98 -5.54
C ASN A 28 4.40 1.26 -6.29
N LYS A 29 5.50 1.96 -6.58
CA LYS A 29 6.66 1.37 -7.25
C LYS A 29 7.27 0.23 -6.44
N ALA A 30 7.39 0.39 -5.12
CA ALA A 30 7.89 -0.65 -4.24
C ALA A 30 6.94 -1.86 -4.18
N LEU A 31 5.62 -1.65 -4.04
CA LEU A 31 4.63 -2.72 -4.11
C LEU A 31 4.69 -3.48 -5.42
N ASN A 32 4.77 -2.77 -6.55
CA ASN A 32 4.89 -3.40 -7.85
C ASN A 32 6.17 -4.23 -7.97
N ALA A 33 7.30 -3.76 -7.42
CA ALA A 33 8.53 -4.54 -7.39
C ALA A 33 8.38 -5.81 -6.54
N LEU A 34 7.74 -5.72 -5.36
CA LEU A 34 7.46 -6.88 -4.51
C LEU A 34 6.55 -7.88 -5.22
N PHE A 35 5.45 -7.45 -5.81
CA PHE A 35 4.50 -8.31 -6.51
C PHE A 35 5.11 -9.05 -7.70
N ASN A 36 6.03 -8.40 -8.43
CA ASN A 36 6.73 -9.03 -9.55
C ASN A 36 7.91 -9.91 -9.09
N GLY A 37 8.45 -9.68 -7.89
CA GLY A 37 9.65 -10.37 -7.39
C GLY A 37 9.39 -11.64 -6.59
N VAL A 38 8.15 -11.87 -6.11
CA VAL A 38 7.80 -13.00 -5.25
C VAL A 38 7.09 -14.13 -6.02
N ASP A 39 7.11 -15.34 -5.47
CA ASP A 39 6.36 -16.47 -6.04
C ASP A 39 4.84 -16.35 -5.79
N LYS A 40 4.05 -17.20 -6.44
CA LYS A 40 2.57 -17.14 -6.40
C LYS A 40 1.98 -17.32 -5.00
N ASN A 41 2.61 -18.10 -4.12
CA ASN A 41 2.12 -18.30 -2.77
C ASN A 41 2.38 -17.06 -1.92
N MET A 42 3.58 -16.48 -2.03
CA MET A 42 3.94 -15.23 -1.38
C MET A 42 3.08 -14.06 -1.88
N PHE A 43 2.86 -13.95 -3.20
CA PHE A 43 1.96 -12.95 -3.78
C PHE A 43 0.56 -13.03 -3.16
N ARG A 44 0.03 -14.25 -2.94
CA ARG A 44 -1.29 -14.44 -2.32
C ARG A 44 -1.37 -13.90 -0.90
N LEU A 45 -0.27 -13.87 -0.15
CA LEU A 45 -0.20 -13.34 1.21
C LEU A 45 -0.17 -11.81 1.21
N ILE A 46 0.58 -11.21 0.27
CA ILE A 46 0.82 -9.75 0.27
C ILE A 46 -0.14 -8.95 -0.62
N LYS A 47 -0.97 -9.60 -1.45
CA LYS A 47 -1.86 -8.90 -2.41
C LYS A 47 -2.93 -8.00 -1.76
N GLN A 48 -3.18 -8.15 -0.46
CA GLN A 48 -4.15 -7.34 0.29
C GLN A 48 -3.49 -6.17 1.04
N CYS A 49 -2.16 -6.08 1.04
CA CYS A 49 -1.43 -4.97 1.62
C CYS A 49 -1.64 -3.70 0.80
N THR A 50 -1.87 -2.58 1.48
CA THR A 50 -2.03 -1.26 0.84
C THR A 50 -0.72 -0.50 0.81
N THR A 51 0.25 -0.87 1.66
CA THR A 51 1.59 -0.29 1.69
C THR A 51 2.68 -1.31 1.41
N ALA A 52 3.77 -0.86 0.80
CA ALA A 52 4.97 -1.66 0.58
C ALA A 52 5.58 -2.12 1.90
N LYS A 53 5.43 -1.33 2.97
CA LYS A 53 5.88 -1.69 4.31
C LYS A 53 5.13 -2.92 4.82
N GLU A 54 3.80 -2.93 4.77
CA GLU A 54 3.01 -4.09 5.20
C GLU A 54 3.37 -5.35 4.41
N ALA A 55 3.54 -5.22 3.09
CA ALA A 55 3.95 -6.34 2.24
C ALA A 55 5.34 -6.86 2.63
N TRP A 56 6.29 -5.96 2.94
CA TRP A 56 7.65 -6.32 3.35
C TRP A 56 7.71 -7.05 4.69
N GLU A 57 6.90 -6.67 5.68
CA GLU A 57 6.89 -7.32 7.01
C GLU A 57 6.33 -8.76 6.98
N ILE A 58 5.66 -9.15 5.89
CA ILE A 58 5.07 -10.50 5.72
C ILE A 58 6.03 -11.46 4.98
N LEU A 59 6.98 -10.93 4.19
CA LEU A 59 7.94 -11.71 3.39
C LEU A 59 9.15 -12.13 4.21
#